data_AF-A0A7C6MMD9-F1
#
_entry.id   AF-A0A7C6MMD9-F1
#
_cell.length_a   1.000
_cell.length_b   1.000
_cell.length_c   1.000
_cell.angle_alpha   90.00
_cell.angle_beta   90.00
_cell.angle_gamma   90.00
#
_symmetry.space_group_name_H-M   'P 1'
#
loop_
_entity.id
_entity.type
_entity.pdbx_description
1 polymer ?
#
loop_
_entity_poly.entity_id
_entity_poly.type
_entity_poly.pdbx_seq_one_letter_code
_entity_poly.pdbx_strand_id
1 'polypeptide(L)'
;MKINVNDVITLKDNRQFLVLSDTIYNETRYLYIIELTEEGQEIVDNVKIVKEVVTGDGSKLVTVTDYDEIDYVKEALVESLDKNELI
;
A
#
# COMPACT_ATOMS: atom_id res chain seq x y z
N MET A 1 10.20 -5.94 6.38
CA MET A 1 8.89 -6.26 6.99
C MET A 1 8.16 -7.20 6.04
N LYS A 2 7.36 -8.17 6.50
CA LYS A 2 6.51 -8.94 5.57
C LYS A 2 5.13 -8.29 5.56
N ILE A 3 4.78 -7.64 4.46
CA ILE A 3 3.48 -7.01 4.22
C ILE A 3 2.70 -7.90 3.25
N ASN A 4 1.46 -8.23 3.55
CA ASN A 4 0.56 -8.92 2.64
C ASN A 4 -0.68 -8.06 2.39
N VAL A 5 -1.41 -8.39 1.33
CA VAL A 5 -2.75 -7.85 1.11
C VAL A 5 -3.65 -8.23 2.28
N ASN A 6 -4.55 -7.33 2.67
CA ASN A 6 -5.43 -7.40 3.84
C ASN A 6 -4.71 -7.25 5.20
N ASP A 7 -3.41 -7.00 5.23
CA ASP A 7 -2.72 -6.65 6.48
C ASP A 7 -3.01 -5.20 6.88
N VAL A 8 -3.09 -4.96 8.20
CA VAL A 8 -3.06 -3.60 8.77
C VAL A 8 -1.63 -3.25 9.14
N ILE A 9 -1.10 -2.19 8.54
CA ILE A 9 0.22 -1.63 8.81
C ILE A 9 0.07 -0.48 9.79
N THR A 10 0.82 -0.52 10.89
CA THR A 10 0.93 0.62 11.82
C THR A 10 2.27 1.32 11.59
N LEU A 11 2.23 2.62 11.29
CA LEU A 11 3.42 3.46 11.13
C LEU A 11 3.91 3.96 12.49
N LYS A 12 5.13 4.53 12.53
CA LYS A 12 5.75 5.05 13.76
C LYS A 12 5.00 6.21 14.41
N ASP A 13 4.17 6.90 13.64
CA ASP A 13 3.30 7.99 14.08
C ASP A 13 1.90 7.50 14.50
N ASN A 14 1.75 6.20 14.78
CA ASN A 14 0.52 5.51 15.16
C ASN A 14 -0.60 5.49 14.11
N ARG A 15 -0.36 5.99 12.90
CA ARG A 15 -1.34 5.87 11.82
C ARG A 15 -1.43 4.44 11.32
N GLN A 16 -2.66 3.99 11.09
CA GLN A 16 -2.95 2.64 10.61
C GLN A 16 -3.42 2.67 9.16
N PHE A 17 -2.96 1.70 8.39
CA PHE A 17 -3.32 1.56 6.97
C PHE A 17 -3.65 0.13 6.64
N LEU A 18 -4.78 -0.12 5.99
CA LEU A 18 -5.10 -1.41 5.40
C LEU A 18 -4.46 -1.51 4.01
N VAL A 19 -3.81 -2.64 3.73
CA VAL A 19 -3.28 -2.95 2.39
C VAL A 19 -4.40 -3.55 1.55
N LEU A 20 -4.80 -2.83 0.50
CA LEU A 20 -5.87 -3.26 -0.40
C LEU A 20 -5.35 -4.14 -1.53
N SER A 21 -4.21 -3.77 -2.12
CA SER A 21 -3.56 -4.57 -3.15
C SER A 21 -2.06 -4.29 -3.22
N ASP A 22 -1.35 -5.16 -3.91
CA ASP A 22 0.05 -4.96 -4.27
C ASP A 22 0.34 -5.34 -5.72
N THR A 23 1.42 -4.78 -6.24
CA THR A 23 2.01 -5.15 -7.54
C THR A 23 3.52 -4.97 -7.50
N ILE A 24 4.22 -5.58 -8.44
CA ILE A 24 5.67 -5.40 -8.65
C ILE A 24 5.88 -4.77 -10.02
N TYR A 25 6.55 -3.62 -10.04
CA TYR A 25 6.93 -2.92 -11.25
C TYR A 25 8.40 -2.48 -11.14
N ASN A 26 9.22 -2.78 -12.16
CA ASN A 26 10.67 -2.51 -12.15
C ASN A 26 11.36 -2.95 -10.85
N GLU A 27 11.11 -4.20 -10.44
CA GLU A 27 11.67 -4.80 -9.20
C GLU A 27 11.27 -4.09 -7.89
N THR A 28 10.40 -3.09 -7.98
CA THR A 28 9.89 -2.32 -6.84
C THR A 28 8.47 -2.77 -6.54
N ARG A 29 8.19 -3.01 -5.25
CA ARG A 29 6.85 -3.38 -4.79
C ARG A 29 6.04 -2.11 -4.51
N TYR A 30 4.86 -2.04 -5.09
CA TYR A 30 3.88 -0.98 -4.89
C TYR A 30 2.69 -1.54 -4.13
N LEU A 31 2.14 -0.72 -3.24
CA LEU A 31 0.99 -1.06 -2.41
C LEU A 31 -0.07 0.02 -2.59
N TYR A 32 -1.30 -0.42 -2.76
CA TYR A 32 -2.46 0.44 -2.61
C TYR A 32 -2.98 0.30 -1.19
N ILE A 33 -2.96 1.40 -0.43
CA ILE A 33 -3.28 1.41 0.99
C ILE A 33 -4.37 2.44 1.30
N ILE A 34 -5.17 2.17 2.32
CA ILE A 34 -6.20 3.09 2.81
C ILE A 34 -6.03 3.34 4.31
N GLU A 35 -6.09 4.61 4.71
CA GLU A 35 -5.96 5.00 6.12
C GLU A 35 -7.19 4.58 6.92
N LEU A 36 -6.93 4.01 8.09
CA LEU A 36 -7.94 3.68 9.09
C LEU A 36 -7.93 4.73 10.20
N THR A 37 -9.04 4.87 10.92
CA THR A 37 -9.10 5.65 12.16
C THR A 37 -8.12 5.08 13.19
N GLU A 38 -7.78 5.86 14.22
CA GLU A 38 -6.85 5.41 15.28
C GLU A 38 -7.31 4.13 16.00
N GLU A 39 -8.61 3.84 15.96
CA GLU A 39 -9.20 2.62 16.53
C GLU A 39 -9.22 1.43 15.53
N GLY A 40 -8.80 1.64 14.27
CA GLY A 40 -8.77 0.62 13.22
C GLY A 40 -10.14 0.16 12.73
N GLN A 41 -11.22 0.85 13.12
CA GLN A 41 -12.60 0.43 12.90
C GLN A 41 -13.24 1.05 11.66
N GLU A 42 -12.77 2.22 11.23
CA GLU A 42 -13.38 2.99 10.14
C GLU A 42 -12.34 3.45 9.13
N ILE A 43 -12.79 3.61 7.88
CA ILE A 43 -11.99 4.12 6.75
C ILE A 43 -12.05 5.65 6.74
N VAL A 44 -10.89 6.31 6.66
CA VAL A 44 -10.78 7.79 6.64
C VAL A 44 -10.87 8.36 5.21
N ASP A 45 -11.12 7.50 4.20
CA ASP A 45 -11.17 7.82 2.77
C ASP A 45 -9.86 8.48 2.24
N ASN A 46 -8.74 8.17 2.89
CA ASN A 46 -7.42 8.62 2.47
C ASN A 46 -6.64 7.46 1.85
N VAL A 47 -6.80 7.29 0.54
CA VAL A 47 -6.09 6.27 -0.23
C VAL A 47 -4.73 6.78 -0.71
N LYS A 48 -3.74 5.90 -0.70
CA LYS A 48 -2.37 6.21 -1.14
C LYS A 48 -1.80 5.05 -1.94
N ILE A 49 -1.02 5.38 -2.96
CA ILE A 49 -0.07 4.45 -3.56
C ILE A 49 1.27 4.70 -2.88
N VAL A 50 1.86 3.65 -2.33
CA VAL A 50 3.19 3.70 -1.71
C VAL A 50 4.08 2.65 -2.36
N LYS A 51 5.39 2.89 -2.36
CA LYS A 51 6.39 1.90 -2.73
C LYS A 51 7.22 1.49 -1.52
N GLU A 52 7.56 0.20 -1.46
CA GLU A 52 8.49 -0.31 -0.48
C GLU A 52 9.93 -0.01 -0.93
N VAL A 53 10.64 0.78 -0.13
CA VAL A 53 12.05 1.11 -0.34
C VAL A 53 12.86 0.41 0.73
N VAL A 54 13.75 -0.49 0.31
CA VAL A 54 14.71 -1.14 1.20
C VAL A 54 15.85 -0.18 1.48
N THR A 55 16.08 0.10 2.76
CA THR A 55 17.19 0.90 3.28
C THR A 55 18.09 0.03 4.14
N GLY A 56 19.32 0.48 4.45
CA GLY A 56 20.25 -0.28 5.29
C GLY A 56 19.70 -0.66 6.67
N ASP A 57 18.72 0.10 7.17
CA ASP A 57 18.09 -0.08 8.48
C ASP A 57 16.73 -0.82 8.41
N GLY A 58 16.36 -1.36 7.24
CA GLY A 58 15.09 -2.04 7.00
C GLY A 58 14.28 -1.40 5.88
N SER A 59 13.00 -1.74 5.75
CA SER A 59 12.14 -1.19 4.68
C SER A 59 11.28 -0.03 5.14
N LYS A 60 11.01 0.90 4.22
CA LYS A 60 10.16 2.07 4.43
C LYS A 60 9.11 2.16 3.33
N LEU A 61 7.94 2.67 3.67
CA LEU A 61 6.90 2.99 2.68
C LEU A 61 7.03 4.46 2.29
N VAL A 62 7.16 4.71 0.99
CA VAL A 62 7.28 6.05 0.43
C VAL A 62 6.08 6.31 -0.46
N THR A 63 5.35 7.39 -0.21
CA THR A 63 4.24 7.80 -1.08
C THR A 63 4.74 8.09 -2.48
N VAL A 64 4.06 7.51 -3.47
CA VAL A 64 4.32 7.80 -4.88
C VAL A 64 3.54 9.06 -5.23
N THR A 65 4.27 10.11 -5.60
CA THR A 65 3.69 11.41 -5.98
C THR A 65 3.93 11.76 -7.45
N ASP A 66 4.77 10.98 -8.13
CA ASP A 66 5.04 11.11 -9.55
C ASP A 66 3.86 10.55 -10.35
N TYR A 67 3.25 11.38 -11.20
CA TYR A 67 2.06 11.01 -11.96
C TYR A 67 2.33 9.95 -13.03
N ASP A 68 3.50 9.97 -13.65
CA ASP A 68 3.88 8.96 -14.64
C ASP A 68 4.04 7.61 -13.93
N GLU A 69 4.72 7.60 -12.76
CA GLU A 69 4.87 6.41 -11.92
C GLU A 69 3.52 5.84 -11.48
N ILE A 70 2.58 6.69 -11.07
CA ILE A 70 1.20 6.30 -10.73
C ILE A 70 0.51 5.68 -11.95
N ASP A 71 0.62 6.30 -13.12
CA ASP A 71 -0.02 5.82 -14.34
C ASP A 71 0.50 4.44 -14.78
N TYR A 72 1.78 4.14 -14.55
CA TYR A 72 2.33 2.82 -14.86
C TYR A 72 1.81 1.71 -13.95
N VAL A 73 1.48 2.00 -12.68
CA VAL A 73 1.15 0.96 -11.69
C VAL A 73 -0.33 0.85 -11.38
N LYS A 74 -1.13 1.89 -11.66
CA LYS A 74 -2.56 1.93 -11.27
C LYS A 74 -3.37 0.77 -11.84
N GLU A 75 -3.18 0.41 -13.11
CA GLU A 75 -3.94 -0.66 -13.75
C GLU A 75 -3.63 -2.01 -13.11
N ALA A 76 -2.34 -2.32 -12.89
CA ALA A 76 -1.92 -3.55 -12.23
C ALA A 76 -2.40 -3.62 -10.77
N LEU A 77 -2.44 -2.49 -10.06
CA LEU A 77 -2.98 -2.42 -8.70
C LEU A 77 -4.48 -2.68 -8.66
N VAL A 78 -5.24 -2.17 -9.64
CA VAL A 78 -6.68 -2.42 -9.77
C VAL A 78 -6.94 -3.88 -10.14
N GLU A 79 -6.22 -4.43 -11.12
CA GLU A 79 -6.34 -5.85 -11.46
C GLU A 79 -6.01 -6.79 -10.30
N SER A 80 -5.10 -6.37 -9.42
CA SER A 80 -4.75 -7.11 -8.20
C SER A 80 -5.90 -7.11 -7.18
N LEU A 81 -6.70 -6.03 -7.11
CA LEU A 81 -7.92 -5.99 -6.29
C LEU A 81 -8.96 -7.00 -6.76
N ASP A 82 -9.19 -7.10 -8.07
CA ASP A 82 -10.18 -8.01 -8.63
C ASP A 82 -9.83 -9.49 -8.42
N LYS A 83 -8.54 -9.79 -8.20
CA LYS A 83 -8.03 -11.14 -7.91
C LYS A 83 -8.10 -11.50 -6.43
N ASN A 84 -8.39 -10.53 -5.56
CA ASN A 84 -8.63 -10.77 -4.14
C ASN A 84 -10.06 -11.30 -3.96
N GLU A 85 -10.34 -12.51 -4.47
CA GLU A 85 -11.61 -13.19 -4.24
C GLU A 85 -11.80 -13.41 -2.72
N LEU A 86 -12.97 -13.01 -2.21
CA LEU A 86 -13.41 -13.34 -0.86
C LEU A 86 -13.55 -14.87 -0.75
N ILE A 87 -12.75 -15.51 0.11
CA ILE A 87 -12.93 -16.92 0.50
C ILE A 87 -14.08 -17.02 1.51
#